data_AF-A0A957G955-F1
#
_entry.id   AF-A0A957G955-F1
#
_cell.length_a   1.000
_cell.length_b   1.000
_cell.length_c   1.000
_cell.angle_alpha   90.00
_cell.angle_beta   90.00
_cell.angle_gamma   90.00
#
_symmetry.space_group_name_H-M   'P 1'
#
loop_
_entity.id
_entity.type
_entity.pdbx_description
1 polymer ?
#
loop_
_entity_poly.entity_id
_entity_poly.type
_entity_poly.pdbx_seq_one_letter_code
_entity_poly.pdbx_strand_id
1 'polypeptide(L)'
;VQEVVAKAGLTMADVALIVPHQANVRIIETAAKRLKVPEEVFYLNVDRAGNTSAASIPIALCEAVEAGRLKPDDNVIFVGFGGGLTWGASLVKWDVTPPEVYIAERNWRDPRYVWARVKSRMRRFGRRLEGWLSGSPTPEARLRKTDKR
;
A
#
# COMPACT_ATOMS: atom_id res chain seq x y z
N VAL A 1 -12.01 -12.75 -3.04
CA VAL A 1 -12.95 -11.66 -3.38
C VAL A 1 -14.32 -12.22 -3.73
N GLN A 2 -14.51 -12.92 -4.86
CA GLN A 2 -15.81 -13.49 -5.22
C GLN A 2 -16.42 -14.37 -4.12
N GLU A 3 -15.60 -15.18 -3.43
CA GLU A 3 -16.05 -16.03 -2.33
C GLU A 3 -16.65 -15.24 -1.16
N VAL A 4 -16.04 -14.11 -0.75
CA VAL A 4 -16.56 -13.31 0.38
C VAL A 4 -17.82 -12.54 -0.02
N VAL A 5 -17.91 -12.12 -1.27
CA VAL A 5 -19.11 -11.49 -1.84
C VAL A 5 -20.26 -12.48 -1.88
N ALA A 6 -20.02 -13.71 -2.37
CA ALA A 6 -21.02 -14.77 -2.39
C ALA A 6 -21.45 -15.20 -0.98
N LYS A 7 -20.51 -15.32 -0.03
CA LYS A 7 -20.81 -15.61 1.38
C LYS A 7 -21.67 -14.54 2.05
N ALA A 8 -21.55 -13.29 1.60
CA ALA A 8 -22.39 -12.18 2.07
C ALA A 8 -23.75 -12.10 1.35
N GLY A 9 -24.03 -12.97 0.37
CA GLY A 9 -25.25 -12.90 -0.44
C GLY A 9 -25.31 -11.66 -1.36
N LEU A 10 -24.15 -11.08 -1.68
CA LEU A 10 -24.03 -9.86 -2.49
C LEU A 10 -23.51 -10.18 -3.89
N THR A 11 -23.51 -9.17 -4.75
CA THR A 11 -22.86 -9.17 -6.06
C THR A 11 -21.67 -8.22 -6.07
N MET A 12 -20.82 -8.32 -7.10
CA MET A 12 -19.71 -7.38 -7.26
C MET A 12 -20.19 -5.93 -7.47
N ALA A 13 -21.43 -5.72 -7.92
CA ALA A 13 -22.01 -4.39 -8.09
C ALA A 13 -22.36 -3.71 -6.75
N ASP A 14 -22.53 -4.50 -5.69
CA ASP A 14 -22.81 -3.99 -4.34
C ASP A 14 -21.54 -3.56 -3.60
N VAL A 15 -20.35 -3.83 -4.16
CA VAL A 15 -19.05 -3.50 -3.57
C VAL A 15 -18.65 -2.08 -3.94
N ALA A 16 -18.54 -1.21 -2.95
CA ALA A 16 -18.17 0.18 -3.13
C ALA A 16 -16.66 0.35 -3.32
N LEU A 17 -15.85 -0.41 -2.57
CA LEU A 17 -14.40 -0.27 -2.58
C LEU A 17 -13.69 -1.60 -2.27
N ILE A 18 -12.57 -1.85 -2.96
CA ILE A 18 -11.64 -2.93 -2.67
C ILE A 18 -10.30 -2.32 -2.24
N VAL A 19 -9.83 -2.66 -1.05
CA VAL A 19 -8.53 -2.22 -0.52
C VAL A 19 -7.58 -3.43 -0.50
N PRO A 20 -6.75 -3.61 -1.55
CA PRO A 20 -5.87 -4.77 -1.64
C PRO A 20 -4.54 -4.55 -0.89
N HIS A 21 -3.82 -5.64 -0.66
CA HIS A 21 -2.39 -5.59 -0.37
C HIS A 21 -1.64 -4.92 -1.53
N GLN A 22 -0.88 -3.87 -1.21
CA GLN A 22 -0.17 -3.00 -2.14
C GLN A 22 1.15 -3.64 -2.59
N ALA A 23 1.09 -4.78 -3.30
CA ALA A 23 2.29 -5.49 -3.76
C ALA A 23 2.86 -4.92 -5.07
N ASN A 24 2.02 -4.87 -6.11
CA ASN A 24 2.39 -4.43 -7.45
C ASN A 24 1.11 -4.08 -8.23
N VAL A 25 1.11 -2.94 -8.92
CA VAL A 25 -0.03 -2.47 -9.71
C VAL A 25 -0.46 -3.51 -10.76
N ARG A 26 0.47 -4.17 -11.44
CA ARG A 26 0.15 -5.17 -12.50
C ARG A 26 -0.66 -6.36 -11.99
N ILE A 27 -0.46 -6.76 -10.73
CA ILE A 27 -1.23 -7.83 -10.10
C ILE A 27 -2.68 -7.38 -9.92
N ILE A 28 -2.87 -6.12 -9.53
CA ILE A 28 -4.19 -5.55 -9.26
C ILE A 28 -4.95 -5.29 -10.55
N GLU A 29 -4.32 -4.73 -11.59
CA GLU A 29 -4.90 -4.59 -12.93
C GLU A 29 -5.39 -5.96 -13.46
N THR A 30 -4.59 -7.00 -13.27
CA THR A 30 -4.97 -8.38 -13.65
C THR A 30 -6.16 -8.86 -12.83
N ALA A 31 -6.21 -8.56 -11.53
CA ALA A 31 -7.33 -8.91 -10.66
C ALA A 31 -8.61 -8.17 -11.08
N ALA A 32 -8.54 -6.87 -11.38
CA ALA A 32 -9.67 -6.06 -11.85
C ALA A 32 -10.26 -6.63 -13.14
N LYS A 33 -9.41 -6.96 -14.13
CA LYS A 33 -9.81 -7.61 -15.39
C LYS A 33 -10.49 -8.95 -15.16
N ARG A 34 -9.95 -9.80 -14.27
CA ARG A 34 -10.54 -11.11 -13.94
C ARG A 34 -11.88 -10.99 -13.22
N LEU A 35 -12.02 -9.99 -12.35
CA LEU A 35 -13.26 -9.69 -11.63
C LEU A 35 -14.28 -8.94 -12.49
N LYS A 36 -13.87 -8.44 -13.66
CA LYS A 36 -14.68 -7.62 -14.58
C LYS A 36 -15.24 -6.37 -13.88
N VAL A 37 -14.43 -5.76 -13.02
CA VAL A 37 -14.76 -4.49 -12.37
C VAL A 37 -13.84 -3.37 -12.85
N PRO A 38 -14.31 -2.11 -12.82
CA PRO A 38 -13.45 -0.96 -13.09
C PRO A 38 -12.29 -0.88 -12.09
N GLU A 39 -11.14 -0.38 -12.52
CA GLU A 39 -9.95 -0.25 -11.66
C GLU A 39 -10.19 0.74 -10.52
N GLU A 40 -11.10 1.70 -10.70
CA GLU A 40 -11.46 2.74 -9.75
C GLU A 40 -12.15 2.20 -8.50
N VAL A 41 -12.67 0.96 -8.56
CA VAL A 41 -13.19 0.25 -7.38
C VAL A 41 -12.05 -0.12 -6.43
N PHE A 42 -10.79 -0.20 -6.91
CA PHE A 42 -9.63 -0.45 -6.07
C PHE A 42 -9.05 0.86 -5.52
N TYR A 43 -8.73 0.87 -4.23
CA TYR A 43 -7.90 1.94 -3.67
C TYR A 43 -6.42 1.55 -3.71
N LEU A 44 -5.64 2.30 -4.48
CA LEU A 44 -4.21 2.08 -4.69
C LEU A 44 -3.40 3.29 -4.26
N ASN A 45 -2.33 3.02 -3.53
CA ASN A 45 -1.32 4.02 -3.16
C ASN A 45 0.10 3.45 -3.24
N VAL A 46 0.28 2.28 -3.88
CA VAL A 46 1.59 1.62 -4.03
C VAL A 46 2.61 2.51 -4.75
N ASP A 47 2.17 3.44 -5.59
CA ASP A 47 3.00 4.47 -6.23
C ASP A 47 3.60 5.47 -5.23
N ARG A 48 2.88 5.75 -4.12
CA ARG A 48 3.31 6.69 -3.07
C ARG A 48 3.94 5.98 -1.87
N ALA A 49 3.28 4.95 -1.35
CA ALA A 49 3.62 4.25 -0.12
C ALA A 49 4.50 3.01 -0.34
N GLY A 50 4.52 2.47 -1.56
CA GLY A 50 5.22 1.22 -1.89
C GLY A 50 4.59 0.00 -1.22
N ASN A 51 5.29 -1.13 -1.31
CA ASN A 51 4.90 -2.35 -0.60
C ASN A 51 5.37 -2.30 0.86
N THR A 52 4.41 -2.17 1.78
CA THR A 52 4.65 -2.11 3.23
C THR A 52 4.18 -3.38 3.95
N SER A 53 4.07 -4.50 3.22
CA SER A 53 3.66 -5.81 3.74
C SER A 53 2.29 -5.73 4.45
N ALA A 54 2.23 -6.11 5.73
CA ALA A 54 1.01 -6.06 6.54
C ALA A 54 0.42 -4.65 6.68
N ALA A 55 1.23 -3.59 6.58
CA ALA A 55 0.76 -2.22 6.71
C ALA A 55 0.10 -1.67 5.43
N SER A 56 0.20 -2.39 4.30
CA SER A 56 -0.30 -1.90 3.02
C SER A 56 -1.82 -1.66 3.02
N ILE A 57 -2.60 -2.58 3.58
CA ILE A 57 -4.07 -2.45 3.66
C ILE A 57 -4.51 -1.31 4.59
N PRO A 58 -4.07 -1.24 5.87
CA PRO A 58 -4.53 -0.19 6.76
C PRO A 58 -4.09 1.22 6.34
N ILE A 59 -2.88 1.39 5.78
CA ILE A 59 -2.46 2.70 5.25
C ILE A 59 -3.38 3.12 4.09
N ALA A 60 -3.63 2.21 3.14
CA ALA A 60 -4.53 2.46 2.02
C ALA A 60 -5.97 2.77 2.48
N LEU A 61 -6.47 2.05 3.49
CA LEU A 61 -7.79 2.31 4.07
C LEU A 61 -7.87 3.71 4.70
N CYS A 62 -6.89 4.09 5.52
CA CYS A 62 -6.87 5.43 6.13
C CYS A 62 -6.87 6.53 5.06
N GLU A 63 -6.05 6.39 4.02
CA GLU A 63 -6.01 7.37 2.93
C GLU A 63 -7.32 7.35 2.09
N ALA A 64 -8.00 6.21 1.97
CA ALA A 64 -9.30 6.12 1.30
C ALA A 64 -10.39 6.85 2.07
N VAL A 65 -10.40 6.72 3.40
CA VAL A 65 -11.30 7.45 4.30
C VAL A 65 -11.03 8.96 4.22
N GLU A 66 -9.76 9.37 4.32
CA GLU A 66 -9.36 10.79 4.21
C GLU A 66 -9.72 11.40 2.85
N ALA A 67 -9.68 10.59 1.78
CA ALA A 67 -10.08 11.01 0.43
C ALA A 67 -11.60 10.96 0.19
N GLY A 68 -12.41 10.63 1.21
CA GLY A 68 -13.87 10.56 1.09
C GLY A 68 -14.37 9.45 0.14
N ARG A 69 -13.57 8.38 -0.04
CA ARG A 69 -13.91 7.26 -0.93
C ARG A 69 -14.90 6.28 -0.32
N LEU A 70 -15.18 6.39 0.98
CA LEU A 70 -16.10 5.52 1.73
C LEU A 70 -17.20 6.35 2.38
N LYS A 71 -18.42 5.80 2.35
CA LYS A 71 -19.63 6.34 2.97
C LYS A 71 -20.20 5.32 3.95
N PRO A 72 -21.01 5.75 4.93
CA PRO A 72 -21.80 4.83 5.73
C PRO A 72 -22.58 3.86 4.85
N ASP A 73 -22.68 2.62 5.30
CA ASP A 73 -23.31 1.46 4.64
C ASP A 73 -22.59 0.89 3.40
N ASP A 74 -21.44 1.44 2.99
CA ASP A 74 -20.67 0.90 1.87
C ASP A 74 -20.16 -0.52 2.15
N ASN A 75 -20.23 -1.43 1.17
CA ASN A 75 -19.56 -2.73 1.29
C ASN A 75 -18.10 -2.62 0.82
N VAL A 76 -17.17 -2.89 1.73
CA VAL A 76 -15.73 -2.76 1.51
C VAL A 76 -15.08 -4.13 1.59
N ILE A 77 -14.19 -4.42 0.63
CA ILE A 77 -13.43 -5.67 0.63
C ILE A 77 -11.97 -5.38 0.96
N PHE A 78 -11.44 -6.11 1.93
CA PHE A 78 -10.01 -6.18 2.19
C PHE A 78 -9.48 -7.48 1.61
N VAL A 79 -8.39 -7.42 0.84
CA VAL A 79 -7.79 -8.63 0.25
C VAL A 79 -6.27 -8.58 0.33
N GLY A 80 -5.67 -9.64 0.88
CA GLY A 80 -4.22 -9.72 1.07
C GLY A 80 -3.66 -11.06 0.60
N PHE A 81 -2.39 -11.03 0.21
CA PHE A 81 -1.58 -12.21 -0.05
C PHE A 81 -0.13 -11.93 0.33
N GLY A 82 0.64 -12.96 0.68
CA GLY A 82 2.01 -12.81 1.15
C GLY A 82 2.82 -14.11 1.18
N GLY A 83 4.04 -14.01 1.69
CA GLY A 83 4.96 -15.15 1.82
C GLY A 83 4.35 -16.30 2.63
N GLY A 84 4.59 -17.53 2.19
CA GLY A 84 3.93 -18.72 2.74
C GLY A 84 3.80 -19.85 1.71
N LEU A 85 2.91 -19.81 0.73
CA LEU A 85 1.96 -18.77 0.29
C LEU A 85 0.74 -18.63 1.20
N THR A 86 0.38 -17.41 1.58
CA THR A 86 -0.86 -17.11 2.33
C THR A 86 -1.72 -16.11 1.56
N TRP A 87 -3.04 -16.24 1.67
CA TRP A 87 -4.00 -15.28 1.11
C TRP A 87 -5.29 -15.28 1.92
N GLY A 88 -6.03 -14.18 1.82
CA GLY A 88 -7.32 -14.05 2.47
C GLY A 88 -8.06 -12.81 1.97
N ALA A 89 -9.38 -12.83 2.14
CA ALA A 89 -10.21 -11.66 1.93
C ALA A 89 -11.28 -11.58 3.02
N SER A 90 -11.76 -10.37 3.29
CA SER A 90 -12.94 -10.11 4.11
C SER A 90 -13.81 -9.08 3.41
N LEU A 91 -15.12 -9.17 3.62
CA LEU A 91 -16.08 -8.15 3.26
C LEU A 91 -16.60 -7.55 4.56
N VAL A 92 -16.58 -6.23 4.67
CA VAL A 92 -17.02 -5.48 5.83
C VAL A 92 -18.03 -4.45 5.35
N LYS A 93 -19.19 -4.40 6.00
CA LYS A 93 -20.11 -3.29 5.84
C LYS A 93 -19.58 -2.10 6.64
N TRP A 94 -19.26 -1.03 5.94
CA TRP A 94 -18.62 0.15 6.51
C TRP A 94 -19.66 0.99 7.24
N ASP A 95 -19.62 0.97 8.56
CA ASP A 95 -20.37 1.90 9.38
C ASP A 95 -19.43 2.95 9.97
N VAL A 96 -19.91 4.18 10.12
CA VAL A 96 -19.10 5.30 10.59
C VAL A 96 -19.72 5.83 11.87
N THR A 97 -19.19 5.38 13.02
CA THR A 97 -19.06 6.28 14.16
C THR A 97 -17.59 6.72 14.17
N PRO A 98 -17.23 7.91 13.66
CA PRO A 98 -15.88 8.38 13.84
C PRO A 98 -15.67 8.55 15.36
N PRO A 99 -14.68 7.89 16.00
CA PRO A 99 -14.20 8.42 17.26
C PRO A 99 -13.67 9.83 16.96
N GLU A 100 -13.92 10.80 17.84
CA GLU A 100 -13.22 12.07 17.82
C GLU A 100 -11.73 11.80 17.98
N VAL A 101 -11.02 11.52 16.90
CA VAL A 101 -9.57 11.44 16.93
C VAL A 101 -9.10 12.89 16.99
N TYR A 102 -8.72 13.34 18.18
CA TYR A 102 -8.21 14.69 18.41
C TYR A 102 -6.92 14.89 17.58
N ILE A 103 -7.05 15.53 16.41
CA ILE A 103 -5.98 15.78 15.42
C ILE A 103 -4.90 16.74 15.97
N ALA A 104 -5.04 17.27 17.20
CA ALA A 104 -4.11 18.24 17.75
C ALA A 104 -2.67 17.71 17.96
N GLU A 105 -2.45 16.39 17.98
CA GLU A 105 -1.09 15.83 17.99
C GLU A 105 -0.48 15.60 16.59
N ARG A 106 -1.26 15.77 15.51
CA ARG A 106 -0.80 15.56 14.12
C ARG A 106 0.14 16.66 13.62
N ASN A 107 0.34 17.74 14.39
CA ASN A 107 1.11 18.92 13.98
C ASN A 107 2.57 18.98 14.50
N TRP A 108 3.07 17.96 15.18
CA TRP A 108 4.50 17.78 15.42
C TRP A 108 4.93 16.51 14.71
N ARG A 109 5.27 16.61 13.41
CA ARG A 109 6.00 15.55 12.69
C ARG A 109 7.18 15.15 13.57
N ASP A 110 7.00 14.04 14.29
CA ASP A 110 7.88 13.55 15.33
C ASP A 110 9.34 13.82 14.93
N PRO A 111 10.10 14.60 15.71
CA PRO A 111 11.50 14.90 15.46
C PRO A 111 12.29 13.63 15.16
N ARG A 112 11.84 12.47 15.68
CA ARG A 112 12.36 11.15 15.33
C ARG A 112 12.22 10.83 13.84
N TYR A 113 11.09 11.09 13.18
CA TYR A 113 10.90 10.86 11.75
C TYR A 113 11.71 11.83 10.87
N VAL A 114 11.77 13.11 11.25
CA VAL A 114 12.61 14.10 10.56
C VAL A 114 14.09 13.70 10.68
N TRP A 115 14.54 13.39 11.89
CA TRP A 115 15.89 12.91 12.18
C TRP A 115 16.20 11.60 11.46
N ALA A 116 15.27 10.63 11.43
CA ALA A 116 15.43 9.37 10.71
C ALA A 116 15.63 9.62 9.19
N ARG A 117 14.90 10.58 8.60
CA ARG A 117 15.07 10.96 7.20
C ARG A 117 16.45 11.58 6.93
N VAL A 118 16.90 12.49 7.79
CA VAL A 118 18.24 13.10 7.72
C VAL A 118 19.32 12.03 7.88
N LYS A 119 19.25 11.21 8.93
CA LYS A 119 20.18 10.10 9.21
C LYS A 119 20.23 9.10 8.05
N SER A 120 19.09 8.78 7.43
CA SER A 120 19.03 7.91 6.25
C SER A 120 19.73 8.53 5.03
N ARG A 121 19.58 9.84 4.80
CA ARG A 121 20.31 10.56 3.74
C ARG A 121 21.82 10.58 4.02
N MET A 122 22.24 10.89 5.24
CA MET A 122 23.65 10.89 5.64
C MET A 122 24.27 9.50 5.48
N ARG A 123 23.59 8.43 5.91
CA ARG A 123 24.06 7.05 5.72
C ARG A 123 24.18 6.66 4.25
N ARG A 124 23.23 7.08 3.39
CA ARG A 124 23.31 6.86 1.94
C ARG A 124 24.47 7.62 1.31
N PHE A 125 24.70 8.85 1.76
CA PHE A 125 25.82 9.67 1.31
C PHE A 125 27.16 9.09 1.77
N GLY A 126 27.27 8.68 3.03
CA GLY A 126 28.44 8.00 3.59
C GLY A 126 28.79 6.74 2.81
N ARG A 127 27.81 5.87 2.50
CA ARG A 127 28.04 4.70 1.63
C ARG A 127 28.49 5.06 0.20
N ARG A 128 28.04 6.20 -0.33
CA ARG A 128 28.49 6.70 -1.64
C ARG A 128 29.94 7.19 -1.57
N LEU A 129 30.30 7.92 -0.50
CA LEU A 129 31.66 8.36 -0.25
C LEU A 129 32.61 7.19 0.02
N GLU A 130 32.22 6.23 0.85
CA GLU A 130 32.97 4.99 1.08
C GLU A 130 33.17 4.22 -0.24
N GLY A 131 32.13 4.12 -1.07
CA GLY A 131 32.25 3.52 -2.41
C GLY A 131 33.26 4.26 -3.30
N TRP A 132 33.23 5.60 -3.26
CA TRP A 132 34.15 6.46 -4.02
C TRP A 132 35.61 6.36 -3.53
N LEU A 133 35.81 6.35 -2.21
CA LEU A 133 37.12 6.27 -1.55
C LEU A 133 37.73 4.87 -1.64
N SER A 134 36.92 3.81 -1.57
CA SER A 134 37.38 2.42 -1.68
C SER A 134 37.59 1.95 -3.14
N GLY A 135 37.33 2.80 -4.13
CA GLY A 135 37.41 2.45 -5.55
C GLY A 135 36.42 1.35 -5.97
N SER A 136 35.43 1.04 -5.13
CA SER A 136 34.46 -0.01 -5.41
C SER A 136 33.35 0.54 -6.32
N PRO A 137 32.96 -0.18 -7.38
CA PRO A 137 32.01 0.36 -8.35
C PRO A 137 30.70 0.70 -7.66
N THR A 138 30.24 1.94 -7.85
CA THR A 138 28.96 2.43 -7.34
C THR A 138 27.85 1.45 -7.74
N PRO A 139 26.73 1.39 -6.99
CA PRO A 139 25.62 0.50 -7.32
C PRO A 139 25.15 0.63 -8.78
N GLU A 140 25.21 1.84 -9.35
CA GLU A 140 24.89 2.15 -10.75
C GLU A 140 25.91 1.53 -11.74
N ALA A 141 27.20 1.52 -11.40
CA ALA A 141 28.24 0.86 -12.20
C ALA A 141 28.16 -0.69 -12.12
N ARG A 142 27.62 -1.22 -11.02
CA ARG A 142 27.37 -2.66 -10.84
C ARG A 142 26.19 -3.14 -11.69
N LEU A 143 25.13 -2.34 -11.79
CA LEU A 143 23.97 -2.59 -12.65
C LEU A 143 24.32 -2.54 -14.15
N ARG A 144 25.18 -1.60 -14.58
CA ARG A 144 25.68 -1.57 -15.97
C ARG A 144 26.58 -2.76 -16.35
N LYS A 145 27.21 -3.44 -15.38
CA LYS A 145 28.02 -4.64 -15.63
C LYS A 145 27.17 -5.91 -15.75
N THR A 146 26.00 -5.95 -15.12
CA THR A 146 25.06 -7.08 -15.23
C THR A 146 24.23 -7.04 -16.51
N ASP A 147 24.02 -5.85 -17.09
CA ASP A 147 23.26 -5.65 -18.34
C ASP A 147 24.08 -5.88 -19.63
N LYS A 148 25.35 -6.27 -19.48
CA LYS A 148 26.29 -6.58 -20.58
C LYS A 148 26.69 -8.07 -20.63
N ARG A 149 25.87 -8.96 -20.06
CA ARG A 149 26.01 -10.42 -20.19
C ARG A 149 24.75 -11.02 -20.78
#